data_AF-A0A2V8ZZG4-F1
#
_entry.id   AF-A0A2V8ZZG4-F1
#
_cell.length_a   1.000
_cell.length_b   1.000
_cell.length_c   1.000
_cell.angle_alpha   90.00
_cell.angle_beta   90.00
_cell.angle_gamma   90.00
#
_symmetry.space_group_name_H-M   'P 1'
#
loop_
_entity.id
_entity.type
_entity.pdbx_description
1 polymer ?
#
loop_
_entity_poly.entity_id
_entity_poly.type
_entity_poly.pdbx_seq_one_letter_code
_entity_poly.pdbx_strand_id
1 'polypeptide(L)' 'MTGTSANISGFSSCASAAQVMKQLGSRVPLVLDAGETGATLPSTIVELNGDAWRIGREGAIPVEQIEKTMKEK' A
#
# COMPACT_ATOMS: atom_id res chain seq x y z
N MET A 1 -2.34 2.90 15.24
CA MET A 1 -1.09 2.45 14.61
C MET A 1 -0.98 3.13 13.25
N THR A 2 0.15 3.72 12.92
CA THR A 2 0.45 4.29 11.59
C THR A 2 1.51 3.43 10.94
N GLY A 3 1.39 3.16 9.63
CA GLY A 3 2.36 2.35 8.91
C GLY A 3 2.43 2.74 7.44
N THR A 4 3.65 2.93 6.95
CA THR A 4 3.95 3.02 5.51
C THR A 4 4.50 1.67 5.03
N SER A 5 4.83 1.57 3.75
CA SER A 5 5.55 0.40 3.25
C SER A 5 6.89 0.22 3.99
N ALA A 6 7.23 -1.04 4.30
CA ALA A 6 8.40 -1.41 5.11
C ALA A 6 9.68 -1.47 4.26
N ASN A 7 10.09 -0.33 3.69
CA ASN A 7 11.27 -0.21 2.83
C ASN A 7 12.02 1.10 3.11
N ILE A 8 13.27 1.18 2.65
CA ILE A 8 13.99 2.45 2.58
C ILE A 8 13.32 3.33 1.53
N SER A 9 13.11 4.62 1.84
CA SER A 9 12.52 5.57 0.90
C SER A 9 13.26 5.58 -0.45
N GLY A 10 12.51 5.53 -1.55
CA GLY A 10 13.06 5.44 -2.91
C GLY A 10 13.35 4.02 -3.40
N PHE A 11 13.33 3.01 -2.52
CA PHE A 11 13.45 1.60 -2.89
C PHE A 11 12.08 0.94 -3.06
N SER A 12 12.06 -0.22 -3.71
CA SER A 12 10.85 -1.03 -3.83
C SER A 12 10.30 -1.46 -2.46
N SER A 13 8.98 -1.48 -2.35
CA SER A 13 8.25 -2.03 -1.21
C SER A 13 8.64 -3.50 -0.97
N CYS A 14 8.69 -3.90 0.30
CA CYS A 14 8.96 -5.28 0.69
C CYS A 14 7.66 -6.08 0.79
N ALA A 15 7.65 -7.29 0.22
CA ALA A 15 6.55 -8.25 0.27
C ALA A 15 6.82 -9.44 1.22
N SER A 16 8.04 -9.55 1.77
CA SER A 16 8.42 -10.59 2.73
C SER A 16 9.35 -10.07 3.82
N ALA A 17 9.36 -10.75 4.97
CA ALA A 17 10.26 -10.40 6.09
C ALA A 17 11.74 -10.45 5.67
N ALA A 18 12.14 -11.36 4.78
CA ALA A 18 13.50 -11.43 4.26
C ALA A 18 13.92 -10.14 3.52
N GLN A 19 13.01 -9.55 2.73
CA GLN A 19 13.25 -8.27 2.05
C GLN A 19 13.32 -7.12 3.08
N VAL A 20 12.45 -7.13 4.09
CA VAL A 20 12.49 -6.14 5.18
C VAL A 20 13.80 -6.23 5.95
N MET A 21 14.24 -7.44 6.32
CA MET A 21 15.51 -7.65 7.02
C MET A 21 16.70 -7.15 6.21
N LYS A 22 16.69 -7.35 4.88
CA LYS A 22 17.74 -6.85 3.98
C LYS A 22 17.80 -5.31 3.93
N GLN A 23 16.67 -4.62 3.99
CA GLN A 23 16.62 -3.16 3.89
C GLN A 23 16.69 -2.44 5.24
N LEU A 24 15.94 -2.93 6.23
CA LEU A 24 15.66 -2.23 7.49
C LEU A 24 16.07 -3.02 8.73
N GLY A 25 16.59 -4.26 8.61
CA GLY A 25 16.75 -5.18 9.74
C GLY A 25 17.53 -4.62 10.94
N SER A 26 18.57 -3.80 10.71
CA SER A 26 19.34 -3.15 11.78
C SER A 26 18.77 -1.79 12.24
N ARG A 27 17.73 -1.28 11.57
CA ARG A 27 17.12 0.04 11.80
C ARG A 27 15.81 -0.04 12.59
N VAL A 28 15.24 -1.23 12.75
CA VAL A 28 13.98 -1.45 13.47
C VAL A 28 14.19 -2.46 14.59
N PRO A 29 13.51 -2.30 15.74
CA PRO A 29 13.68 -3.17 16.89
C PRO A 29 13.00 -4.55 16.70
N LEU A 30 12.11 -4.69 15.73
CA LEU A 30 11.32 -5.90 15.50
C LEU A 30 10.89 -6.02 14.04
N VAL A 31 10.94 -7.24 13.51
CA VAL A 31 10.32 -7.65 12.25
C VAL A 31 9.44 -8.87 12.53
N LEU A 32 8.18 -8.81 12.13
CA LEU A 32 7.24 -9.93 12.25
C LEU A 32 7.20 -10.69 10.92
N ASP A 33 7.55 -11.98 10.94
CA ASP A 33 7.49 -12.84 9.76
C ASP A 33 6.18 -13.64 9.73
N ALA A 34 5.33 -13.33 8.75
CA ALA A 34 4.07 -14.01 8.48
C ALA A 34 4.01 -14.56 7.04
N GLY A 35 5.16 -14.70 6.36
CA GLY A 35 5.24 -15.10 4.96
C GLY A 35 5.05 -13.94 3.97
N GLU A 36 4.77 -14.28 2.72
CA GLU A 36 4.57 -13.29 1.66
C GLU A 36 3.18 -12.66 1.71
N THR A 37 3.09 -11.36 1.41
CA THR A 37 1.81 -10.64 1.38
C THR A 37 0.89 -11.06 0.24
N GLY A 38 1.43 -11.69 -0.81
CA GLY A 38 0.71 -11.98 -2.07
C GLY A 38 0.30 -10.74 -2.88
N ALA A 39 0.51 -9.53 -2.34
CA ALA A 39 0.13 -8.28 -2.95
C ALA A 39 1.27 -7.74 -3.82
N THR A 40 0.99 -7.49 -5.10
CA THR A 40 1.95 -6.91 -6.06
C THR A 40 1.86 -5.38 -6.13
N LEU A 41 0.72 -4.81 -5.74
CA LEU A 41 0.45 -3.38 -5.81
C LEU A 41 0.14 -2.80 -4.43
N PRO A 42 0.49 -1.52 -4.19
CA PRO A 42 0.10 -0.82 -2.97
C PRO A 42 -1.42 -0.56 -2.96
N SER A 43 -1.93 -0.03 -1.86
CA SER A 43 -3.34 0.41 -1.79
C SER A 43 -3.63 1.52 -2.80
N THR A 44 -4.84 1.48 -3.37
CA THR A 44 -5.43 2.59 -4.13
C THR A 44 -5.80 3.71 -3.17
N ILE A 45 -5.46 4.95 -3.52
CA ILE A 45 -5.77 6.15 -2.75
C ILE A 45 -6.81 6.96 -3.52
N VAL A 46 -7.94 7.22 -2.87
CA VAL A 46 -9.01 8.10 -3.38
C VAL A 46 -9.04 9.37 -2.55
N GLU A 47 -9.01 10.51 -3.22
CA GLU A 47 -9.18 11.81 -2.59
C GLU A 47 -10.64 12.27 -2.73
N LEU A 48 -11.24 12.68 -1.61
CA LEU A 48 -12.62 13.14 -1.53
C LEU A 48 -12.65 14.65 -1.28
N ASN A 49 -13.41 15.39 -2.09
CA ASN A 49 -13.56 16.83 -2.03
C ASN A 49 -15.06 17.19 -2.13
N GLY A 50 -15.77 17.12 -1.00
CA GLY A 50 -17.22 17.23 -0.98
C GLY A 50 -17.85 16.10 -1.81
N ASP A 51 -18.64 16.47 -2.81
CA ASP A 51 -19.29 15.53 -3.73
C ASP A 51 -18.38 15.08 -4.89
N ALA A 52 -17.22 15.72 -5.07
CA ALA A 52 -16.24 15.34 -6.06
C ALA A 52 -15.20 14.38 -5.47
N TRP A 53 -14.65 13.51 -6.31
CA TRP A 53 -13.54 12.64 -5.93
C TRP A 53 -12.57 12.44 -7.09
N ARG A 54 -11.34 12.05 -6.77
CA ARG A 54 -10.32 11.69 -7.76
C ARG A 54 -9.40 10.59 -7.24
N ILE A 55 -8.74 9.89 -8.16
CA ILE A 55 -7.67 8.95 -7.81
C ILE A 55 -6.42 9.75 -7.47
N GLY A 56 -5.94 9.61 -6.23
CA GLY A 56 -4.65 10.15 -5.78
C GLY A 56 -3.50 9.20 -6.11
N ARG A 57 -3.76 7.89 -6.10
CA ARG A 57 -2.83 6.85 -6.55
C ARG A 57 -3.58 5.58 -6.93
N GLU A 58 -3.30 5.04 -8.10
CA GLU A 58 -3.80 3.72 -8.49
C GLU A 58 -3.05 2.60 -7.77
N GLY A 59 -3.76 1.52 -7.43
CA GLY A 59 -3.23 0.43 -6.63
C GLY A 59 -4.03 -0.86 -6.80
N ALA A 60 -4.05 -1.69 -5.75
CA ALA A 60 -4.65 -3.02 -5.79
C ALA A 60 -6.16 -3.06 -6.13
N ILE A 61 -6.89 -1.95 -5.94
CA ILE A 61 -8.28 -1.83 -6.35
C ILE A 61 -8.32 -1.04 -7.67
N PRO A 62 -8.81 -1.63 -8.77
CA PRO A 62 -8.94 -0.95 -10.06
C PRO A 62 -9.87 0.26 -9.99
N VAL A 63 -9.55 1.29 -10.79
CA VAL A 63 -10.33 2.53 -10.81
C VAL A 63 -11.76 2.28 -11.27
N GLU A 64 -11.96 1.37 -12.22
CA GLU A 64 -13.28 1.02 -12.77
C GLU A 64 -14.21 0.47 -11.70
N GLN A 65 -13.67 -0.30 -10.75
CA GLN A 65 -14.45 -0.82 -9.63
C GLN A 65 -14.92 0.31 -8.71
N ILE A 66 -14.04 1.29 -8.44
CA ILE A 66 -14.37 2.46 -7.62
C ILE A 66 -15.41 3.33 -8.34
N GLU A 67 -15.21 3.60 -9.63
CA GLU A 67 -16.15 4.38 -10.45
C GLU A 67 -17.54 3.77 -10.47
N LYS A 68 -17.63 2.43 -10.61
CA LYS A 68 -18.91 1.73 -10.58
C LYS A 68 -19.63 1.97 -9.26
N THR A 69 -18.95 1.79 -8.13
CA THR A 69 -19.54 1.97 -6.80
C THR A 69 -19.95 3.42 -6.53
N MET A 70 -19.22 4.40 -7.06
CA MET A 70 -19.56 5.83 -6.86
C MET A 70 -20.76 6.29 -7.71
N LYS A 71 -21.05 5.63 -8.84
CA LYS A 71 -22.23 5.91 -9.69
C LYS A 71 -23.53 5.30 -9.14
N GLU A 72 -23.43 4.33 -8.24
CA GLU A 72 -24.58 3.65 -7.63
C GLU A 72 -25.16 4.42 -6.41
N LYS A 73 -24.71 5.66 -6.17
CA LYS A 73 -25.26 6.61 -5.19
C LYS A 73 -26.14 7.66 -5.85
#